data_AF-A0A1F9CXA0-F1
#
_entry.id   AF-A0A1F9CXA0-F1
#
_cell.length_a   1.000
_cell.length_b   1.000
_cell.length_c   1.000
_cell.angle_alpha   90.00
_cell.angle_beta   90.00
_cell.angle_gamma   90.00
#
_symmetry.space_group_name_H-M   'P 1'
#
loop_
_entity.id
_entity.type
_entity.pdbx_description
1 polymer ?
#
loop_
_entity_poly.entity_id
_entity_poly.type
_entity_poly.pdbx_seq_one_letter_code
_entity_poly.pdbx_strand_id
1 'polypeptide(L)'
;MQKFIVRNGIYFAGEKMILRFGIHKGKRLEDIPEDYLMWLAKPKYSGKFYKSLHSTDLKWRVPLEIKTEARRILEERGWKLIGERWEK
;
A
#
# COMPACT_ATOMS: atom_id res chain seq x y z
N MET A 1 1.92 16.87 -16.31
CA MET A 1 1.88 15.46 -15.86
C MET A 1 3.28 15.06 -15.40
N GLN A 2 3.46 14.80 -14.10
CA GLN A 2 4.77 14.50 -13.50
C GLN A 2 5.08 13.00 -13.66
N LYS A 3 6.29 12.65 -14.13
CA LYS A 3 6.75 11.26 -14.31
C LYS A 3 7.72 10.92 -13.19
N PHE A 4 7.59 9.75 -12.56
CA PHE A 4 8.57 9.23 -11.61
C PHE A 4 9.27 8.00 -12.23
N ILE A 5 10.60 8.06 -12.33
CA ILE A 5 11.42 6.96 -12.83
C ILE A 5 11.97 6.22 -11.61
N VAL A 6 11.59 4.95 -11.43
CA VAL A 6 12.19 4.05 -10.44
C VAL A 6 12.70 2.79 -11.13
N ARG A 7 13.90 2.34 -10.73
CA ARG A 7 14.54 1.10 -11.18
C ARG A 7 13.60 -0.09 -10.91
N ASN A 8 12.75 -0.44 -11.88
CA ASN A 8 11.89 -1.65 -12.01
C ASN A 8 10.54 -1.37 -12.72
N GLY A 9 10.28 -0.14 -13.20
CA GLY A 9 9.14 0.14 -14.07
C GLY A 9 8.74 1.61 -14.08
N ILE A 10 8.23 2.07 -15.24
CA ILE A 10 7.56 3.37 -15.38
C ILE A 10 6.12 3.15 -14.95
N TYR A 11 5.65 3.82 -13.89
CA TYR A 11 4.23 3.81 -13.53
C TYR A 11 3.63 5.16 -13.91
N PHE A 12 2.57 5.13 -14.73
CA PHE A 12 1.80 6.32 -15.06
C PHE A 12 0.78 6.56 -13.95
N ALA A 13 0.57 7.82 -13.56
CA ALA A 13 -0.59 8.18 -12.74
C ALA A 13 -1.86 7.79 -13.54
N GLY A 14 -2.51 6.70 -13.13
CA GLY A 14 -3.63 6.07 -13.85
C GLY A 14 -3.41 4.59 -14.24
N GLU A 15 -2.20 4.05 -14.14
CA GLU A 15 -2.00 2.60 -14.28
C GLU A 15 -2.40 1.87 -13.01
N LYS A 16 -3.41 1.02 -13.15
CA LYS A 16 -3.99 0.24 -12.05
C LYS A 16 -2.95 -0.68 -11.43
N MET A 17 -2.51 -0.37 -10.22
CA MET A 17 -1.46 -1.12 -9.55
C MET A 17 -1.98 -2.47 -9.02
N ILE A 18 -1.29 -3.55 -9.41
CA ILE A 18 -1.59 -4.93 -8.98
C ILE A 18 -0.75 -5.30 -7.75
N LEU A 19 -1.41 -5.80 -6.72
CA LEU A 19 -0.73 -6.31 -5.53
C LEU A 19 -0.02 -7.64 -5.85
N ARG A 20 1.29 -7.73 -5.63
CA ARG A 20 2.09 -8.93 -5.99
C ARG A 20 2.34 -9.90 -4.84
N PHE A 21 1.79 -9.64 -3.65
CA PHE A 21 2.00 -10.41 -2.44
C PHE A 21 0.73 -10.45 -1.56
N GLY A 22 0.80 -11.22 -0.47
CA GLY A 22 -0.25 -11.27 0.54
C GLY A 22 -1.52 -11.97 0.06
N ILE A 23 -2.58 -11.85 0.85
CA ILE A 23 -3.88 -12.53 0.63
C ILE A 23 -4.64 -12.02 -0.61
N HIS A 24 -4.29 -10.82 -1.10
CA HIS A 24 -4.90 -10.21 -2.27
C HIS A 24 -3.97 -10.18 -3.49
N LYS A 25 -2.97 -11.07 -3.54
CA LYS A 25 -2.06 -11.20 -4.68
C LYS A 25 -2.84 -11.37 -5.99
N GLY A 26 -2.45 -10.61 -7.01
CA GLY A 26 -3.07 -10.59 -8.33
C GLY A 26 -4.27 -9.66 -8.46
N LYS A 27 -4.78 -9.09 -7.35
CA LYS A 27 -5.85 -8.10 -7.37
C LYS A 27 -5.30 -6.68 -7.55
N ARG A 28 -6.12 -5.80 -8.12
CA ARG A 28 -5.81 -4.37 -8.19
C ARG A 28 -6.04 -3.74 -6.81
N LEU A 29 -5.27 -2.72 -6.47
CA LEU A 29 -5.46 -1.98 -5.22
C LEU A 29 -6.88 -1.38 -5.11
N GLU A 30 -7.45 -0.95 -6.23
CA GLU A 30 -8.83 -0.45 -6.32
C GLU A 30 -9.90 -1.49 -5.94
N ASP A 31 -9.60 -2.78 -6.09
CA ASP A 31 -10.55 -3.88 -5.83
C ASP A 31 -10.39 -4.44 -4.41
N ILE A 32 -9.45 -3.92 -3.63
CA ILE A 32 -9.13 -4.39 -2.29
C ILE A 32 -10.02 -3.68 -1.25
N PRO A 33 -10.47 -4.40 -0.20
CA PRO A 33 -11.25 -3.83 0.89
C PRO A 33 -10.54 -2.67 1.59
N GLU A 34 -11.32 -1.70 2.08
CA GLU A 34 -10.80 -0.50 2.77
C GLU A 34 -9.90 -0.86 3.95
N ASP A 35 -10.28 -1.82 4.80
CA ASP A 35 -9.49 -2.25 5.97
C ASP A 35 -8.07 -2.71 5.59
N TYR A 36 -7.93 -3.41 4.47
CA TYR A 36 -6.63 -3.87 3.98
C TYR A 36 -5.82 -2.73 3.39
N LEU A 37 -6.48 -1.80 2.69
CA LEU A 37 -5.84 -0.56 2.22
C LEU A 37 -5.34 0.29 3.39
N MET A 38 -6.12 0.41 4.47
CA MET A 38 -5.70 1.12 5.69
C MET A 38 -4.46 0.48 6.31
N TRP A 39 -4.40 -0.86 6.32
CA TRP A 39 -3.21 -1.59 6.75
C TRP A 39 -2.00 -1.32 5.86
N LEU A 40 -2.16 -1.31 4.53
CA LEU A 40 -1.11 -0.97 3.58
C LEU A 40 -0.63 0.48 3.74
N ALA A 41 -1.55 1.41 3.99
CA ALA A 41 -1.30 2.86 4.01
C ALA A 41 -0.89 3.42 5.39
N LYS A 42 -0.67 2.55 6.40
CA LYS A 42 -0.35 2.98 7.77
C LYS A 42 0.84 3.95 7.81
N PRO A 43 0.74 5.08 8.53
CA PRO A 43 1.77 6.12 8.57
C PRO A 43 3.02 5.73 9.37
N LYS A 44 2.93 4.71 10.24
CA LYS A 44 4.07 4.32 11.08
C LYS A 44 5.13 3.58 10.26
N TYR A 45 6.30 4.19 10.18
CA TYR A 45 7.61 3.54 10.04
C TYR A 45 7.92 2.66 11.26
N SER A 46 6.99 1.81 11.72
CA SER A 46 7.43 0.79 12.65
C SER A 46 8.26 -0.17 11.82
N GLY A 47 9.58 -0.17 12.04
CA GLY A 47 10.46 -1.28 11.69
C GLY A 47 10.06 -2.62 12.33
N LYS A 48 8.81 -2.76 12.81
CA LYS A 48 8.13 -4.01 13.08
C LYS A 48 7.80 -4.65 11.74
N PHE A 49 8.83 -5.31 11.25
CA PHE A 49 8.81 -6.36 10.27
C PHE A 49 7.49 -7.16 10.25
N TYR A 50 7.01 -7.46 9.05
CA TYR A 50 5.87 -8.35 8.85
C TYR A 50 6.21 -9.73 9.42
N LYS A 51 5.72 -10.04 10.63
CA LYS A 51 5.72 -11.41 11.16
C LYS A 51 4.63 -12.17 10.43
N SER A 52 4.98 -12.80 9.31
CA SER A 52 4.18 -13.95 8.88
C SER A 52 4.35 -15.05 9.92
N LEU A 53 3.28 -15.78 10.28
CA LEU A 53 3.36 -16.91 11.21
C LEU A 53 4.41 -17.98 10.79
N HIS A 54 4.80 -17.97 9.51
CA HIS A 54 5.62 -18.99 8.86
C HIS A 54 7.00 -18.50 8.41
N SER A 55 7.44 -17.31 8.82
CA SER A 55 8.73 -16.76 8.40
C SER A 55 9.41 -16.01 9.53
N THR A 56 10.60 -16.47 9.89
CA THR A 56 11.55 -15.81 10.80
C THR A 56 12.28 -14.65 10.13
N ASP A 57 12.15 -14.52 8.81
CA ASP A 57 12.78 -13.46 8.03
C ASP A 57 11.98 -12.16 8.11
N LEU A 58 12.41 -11.36 9.07
CA LEU A 58 11.90 -10.03 9.33
C LEU A 58 12.20 -9.04 8.18
N LYS A 59 12.97 -9.38 7.14
CA LYS A 59 13.47 -8.39 6.17
C LYS A 59 12.42 -7.74 5.26
N TRP A 60 11.24 -8.35 5.08
CA TRP A 60 10.30 -7.91 4.05
C TRP A 60 9.48 -6.67 4.48
N ARG A 61 9.43 -5.67 3.58
CA ARG A 61 8.67 -4.42 3.75
C ARG A 61 7.75 -4.22 2.55
N VAL A 62 6.53 -3.73 2.82
CA VAL A 62 5.63 -3.26 1.76
C VAL A 62 6.33 -2.15 0.96
N PRO A 63 6.46 -2.28 -0.38
CA PRO A 63 7.03 -1.26 -1.24
C PRO A 63 6.34 0.10 -1.06
N LEU A 64 7.12 1.20 -1.12
CA LEU A 64 6.62 2.54 -0.86
C LEU A 64 5.50 2.92 -1.84
N GLU A 65 5.63 2.50 -3.09
CA GLU A 65 4.69 2.77 -4.17
C GLU A 65 3.29 2.22 -3.85
N ILE A 66 3.24 1.00 -3.29
CA ILE A 66 1.98 0.37 -2.87
C ILE A 66 1.35 1.13 -1.70
N LYS A 67 2.17 1.66 -0.79
CA LYS A 67 1.65 2.46 0.35
C LYS A 67 1.06 3.78 -0.13
N THR A 68 1.78 4.48 -1.00
CA THR A 68 1.36 5.77 -1.56
C THR A 68 0.07 5.60 -2.37
N GLU A 69 -0.02 4.54 -3.17
CA GLU A 69 -1.21 4.28 -3.97
C GLU A 69 -2.41 3.84 -3.11
N ALA A 70 -2.19 2.98 -2.11
CA ALA A 70 -3.24 2.62 -1.17
C ALA A 70 -3.78 3.85 -0.40
N ARG A 71 -2.90 4.78 -0.03
CA ARG A 71 -3.28 6.07 0.58
C ARG A 71 -4.13 6.90 -0.37
N ARG A 72 -3.70 7.06 -1.63
CA ARG A 72 -4.44 7.80 -2.66
C ARG A 72 -5.86 7.25 -2.81
N ILE A 73 -6.02 5.93 -2.89
CA ILE A 73 -7.32 5.27 -3.03
C ILE A 73 -8.20 5.49 -1.79
N LEU A 74 -7.64 5.47 -0.57
CA LEU A 74 -8.41 5.77 0.64
C LEU A 74 -8.90 7.22 0.65
N GLU A 75 -8.05 8.16 0.28
CA GLU A 75 -8.40 9.58 0.16
C GLU A 75 -9.51 9.79 -0.89
N GLU A 76 -9.44 9.12 -2.03
CA GLU A 76 -10.51 9.12 -3.05
C GLU A 76 -11.83 8.51 -2.54
N ARG A 77 -11.76 7.53 -1.64
CA ARG A 77 -12.93 6.91 -0.98
C ARG A 77 -13.48 7.74 0.18
N GLY A 78 -12.92 8.93 0.43
CA GLY A 78 -13.38 9.88 1.45
C GLY A 78 -12.73 9.71 2.82
N TRP A 79 -11.72 8.84 2.95
CA TRP A 79 -10.99 8.68 4.20
C TRP A 79 -9.94 9.78 4.37
N LYS A 80 -9.74 10.21 5.62
CA LYS A 80 -8.73 11.18 6.01
C LYS A 80 -7.84 10.57 7.07
N LEU A 81 -6.55 10.85 6.97
CA LEU A 81 -5.59 10.42 7.99
C LEU A 81 -5.50 11.50 9.08
N ILE A 82 -6.05 11.21 10.26
CA ILE A 82 -5.98 12.07 11.44
C ILE A 82 -4.98 11.45 12.43
N GLY A 83 -3.78 12.06 12.51
CA GLY A 83 -2.66 11.51 13.27
C GLY A 83 -2.20 10.15 12.73
N GLU A 84 -2.54 9.06 13.44
CA GLU A 84 -2.20 7.68 13.06
C GLU A 84 -3.41 6.87 12.57
N ARG A 85 -4.60 7.44 12.57
CA ARG A 85 -5.86 6.73 12.30
C ARG A 85 -6.52 7.25 11.03
N TRP A 86 -7.12 6.32 10.29
CA TRP A 86 -8.00 6.63 9.18
C TRP A 86 -9.40 6.89 9.72
N GLU A 87 -9.96 8.04 9.38
CA GLU A 87 -11.30 8.48 9.77
C GLU A 87 -12.09 8.84 8.51
N LYS A 88 -13.40 8.61 8.53
CA LYS A 88 -14.31 8.86 7.41
C LYS A 88 -15.50 9.68 7.89
#